data_AF-A0A562GTY7-F1
#
_entry.id   AF-A0A562GTY7-F1
#
_cell.length_a   1.000
_cell.length_b   1.000
_cell.length_c   1.000
_cell.angle_alpha   90.00
_cell.angle_beta   90.00
_cell.angle_gamma   90.00
#
_symmetry.space_group_name_H-M   'P 1'
#
loop_
_entity.id
_entity.type
_entity.pdbx_description
1 polymer ?
#
loop_
_entity_poly.entity_id
_entity_poly.type
_entity_poly.pdbx_seq_one_letter_code
_entity_poly.pdbx_strand_id
1 'polypeptide(L)'
;MSVFTEESVYCPEVTERFFINVKRIDKVLKDGEVISITNHRHVLAPGDNLNNEDSVVVAVANAVWTPEVIANYKASQTTTETETTIETEVI
;
A
#
# COMPACT_ATOMS: atom_id res chain seq x y z
N MET A 1 -26.21 -24.68 18.68
CA MET A 1 -25.47 -24.73 17.39
C MET A 1 -24.38 -23.69 17.51
N SER A 2 -23.11 -24.06 17.31
CA SER A 2 -22.05 -23.05 17.26
C SER A 2 -22.14 -22.28 15.95
N VAL A 3 -21.95 -20.97 16.01
CA VAL A 3 -22.00 -20.06 14.85
C VAL A 3 -20.58 -19.63 14.51
N PHE A 4 -20.25 -19.65 13.23
CA PHE A 4 -18.99 -19.11 12.71
C PHE A 4 -19.26 -17.83 11.92
N THR A 5 -18.44 -16.80 12.17
CA THR A 5 -18.51 -15.53 11.43
C THR A 5 -17.11 -15.13 10.97
N GLU A 6 -17.04 -14.46 9.83
CA GLU A 6 -15.80 -13.91 9.28
C GLU A 6 -15.85 -12.38 9.33
N GLU A 7 -14.76 -11.76 9.76
CA GLU A 7 -14.60 -10.31 9.84
C GLU A 7 -13.28 -9.92 9.17
N SER A 8 -13.32 -8.98 8.23
CA SER A 8 -12.12 -8.39 7.62
C SER A 8 -11.95 -6.94 8.09
N VAL A 9 -10.76 -6.61 8.58
CA VAL A 9 -10.40 -5.27 9.06
C VAL A 9 -9.19 -4.75 8.28
N TYR A 10 -9.28 -3.53 7.78
CA TYR A 10 -8.20 -2.85 7.05
C TYR A 10 -7.52 -1.80 7.94
N CYS A 11 -6.19 -1.83 7.97
CA CYS A 11 -5.36 -0.93 8.77
C CYS A 11 -4.32 -0.27 7.85
N PRO A 12 -4.67 0.85 7.20
CA PRO A 12 -3.72 1.62 6.40
C PRO A 12 -2.76 2.42 7.30
N GLU A 13 -1.48 2.40 6.96
CA GLU A 13 -0.43 3.18 7.62
C GLU A 13 0.31 4.02 6.57
N VAL A 14 0.37 5.33 6.78
CA VAL A 14 1.04 6.27 5.87
C VAL A 14 2.49 6.43 6.31
N THR A 15 3.42 6.24 5.37
CA THR A 15 4.86 6.44 5.58
C THR A 15 5.28 7.88 5.35
N GLU A 16 6.52 8.23 5.74
CA GLU A 16 7.11 9.57 5.51
C GLU A 16 7.12 9.98 4.02
N ARG A 17 7.26 9.02 3.10
CA ARG A 17 7.24 9.26 1.63
C ARG A 17 5.84 9.11 1.03
N PHE A 18 4.79 9.14 1.85
CA PHE A 18 3.39 9.01 1.44
C PHE A 18 3.01 7.68 0.78
N PHE A 19 3.83 6.63 0.89
CA PHE A 19 3.37 5.28 0.59
C PHE A 19 2.40 4.82 1.69
N ILE A 20 1.45 3.98 1.31
CA ILE A 20 0.47 3.40 2.24
C ILE A 20 0.77 1.91 2.39
N ASN A 21 1.16 1.51 3.59
CA ASN A 21 1.22 0.10 3.96
C ASN A 21 -0.20 -0.33 4.33
N VAL A 22 -0.80 -1.20 3.53
CA VAL A 22 -2.13 -1.74 3.78
C VAL A 22 -1.99 -3.10 4.44
N LYS A 23 -2.49 -3.22 5.67
CA LYS A 23 -2.63 -4.51 6.35
C LYS A 23 -4.11 -4.88 6.43
N ARG A 24 -4.49 -6.01 5.82
CA ARG A 24 -5.80 -6.64 6.01
C ARG A 24 -5.70 -7.76 7.02
N ILE A 25 -6.58 -7.75 8.01
CA ILE A 25 -6.69 -8.77 9.04
C ILE A 25 -8.02 -9.48 8.84
N ASP A 26 -7.97 -10.75 8.44
CA ASP A 26 -9.14 -11.60 8.29
C ASP A 26 -9.26 -12.48 9.54
N LYS A 27 -10.37 -12.36 10.28
CA LYS A 27 -10.64 -13.09 11.51
C LYS A 27 -11.79 -14.06 11.31
N VAL A 28 -11.62 -15.27 11.81
CA VAL A 28 -12.71 -16.24 11.95
C VAL A 28 -13.08 -16.32 13.42
N LEU A 29 -14.35 -16.11 13.72
CA LEU A 29 -14.89 -16.16 15.08
C LEU A 29 -15.81 -17.36 15.24
N LYS A 30 -15.75 -18.02 16.39
CA LYS A 30 -16.69 -19.05 16.83
C LYS A 30 -17.40 -18.55 18.07
N ASP A 31 -18.72 -18.40 17.99
CA ASP A 31 -19.54 -17.93 19.11
C ASP A 31 -19.04 -16.59 19.71
N GLY A 32 -18.48 -15.72 18.85
CA GLY A 32 -17.92 -14.41 19.21
C GLY A 32 -16.45 -14.41 19.64
N GLU A 33 -15.82 -15.58 19.80
CA GLU A 33 -14.39 -15.70 20.13
C GLU A 33 -13.55 -15.88 18.86
N VAL A 34 -12.46 -15.13 18.74
CA VAL A 34 -11.54 -15.25 17.60
C VAL A 34 -10.78 -16.57 17.70
N ILE A 35 -10.97 -17.45 16.71
CA ILE A 35 -10.31 -18.77 16.65
C ILE A 35 -9.19 -18.84 15.60
N SER A 36 -9.19 -17.94 14.62
CA SER A 36 -8.16 -17.86 13.59
C SER A 36 -8.00 -16.44 13.09
N ILE A 37 -6.77 -16.07 12.75
CA ILE A 37 -6.41 -14.77 12.19
C ILE A 37 -5.44 -14.99 11.03
N THR A 38 -5.76 -14.42 9.88
CA THR A 38 -4.85 -14.34 8.72
C THR A 38 -4.53 -12.90 8.42
N ASN A 39 -3.27 -12.60 8.11
CA ASN A 39 -2.81 -11.25 7.80
C ASN A 39 -2.34 -11.19 6.35
N HIS A 40 -2.82 -10.21 5.60
CA HIS A 40 -2.36 -9.88 4.25
C HIS A 40 -1.75 -8.48 4.26
N ARG A 41 -0.68 -8.29 3.49
CA ARG A 41 0.02 -7.01 3.39
C ARG A 41 0.35 -6.70 1.94
N HIS A 42 0.13 -5.45 1.57
CA HIS A 42 0.61 -4.85 0.33
C HIS A 42 0.93 -3.37 0.57
N VAL A 43 1.60 -2.77 -0.41
CA VAL A 43 1.99 -1.36 -0.36
C VAL A 43 1.40 -0.68 -1.58
N LEU A 44 0.87 0.52 -1.38
CA LEU A 44 0.42 1.40 -2.45
C LEU A 44 1.32 2.63 -2.53
N ALA A 45 1.74 2.96 -3.74
CA ALA A 45 2.54 4.13 -4.04
C ALA A 45 1.65 5.32 -4.45
N PRO A 46 2.10 6.57 -4.26
CA PRO A 46 1.33 7.75 -4.65
C PRO A 46 0.84 7.72 -6.10
N GLY A 47 -0.48 7.71 -6.28
CA GLY A 47 -1.13 7.69 -7.59
C GLY A 47 -1.42 6.31 -8.15
N ASP A 48 -1.25 5.24 -7.37
CA ASP A 48 -1.70 3.89 -7.72
C ASP A 48 -3.24 3.82 -7.87
N ASN A 49 -3.70 2.80 -8.59
CA ASN A 49 -5.13 2.55 -8.79
C ASN A 49 -5.78 1.99 -7.51
N LEU A 50 -6.89 2.60 -7.07
CA LEU A 50 -7.59 2.28 -5.83
C LEU A 50 -8.88 1.46 -6.03
N ASN A 51 -9.24 1.07 -7.26
CA ASN A 51 -10.52 0.41 -7.55
C ASN A 51 -10.77 -0.90 -6.79
N ASN A 52 -9.70 -1.57 -6.34
CA ASN A 52 -9.78 -2.85 -5.61
C ASN A 52 -9.48 -2.69 -4.11
N GLU A 53 -9.41 -1.46 -3.61
CA GLU A 53 -9.07 -1.15 -2.23
C GLU A 53 -10.32 -0.91 -1.37
N ASP A 54 -10.18 -1.14 -0.06
CA ASP A 54 -11.23 -0.86 0.89
C ASP A 54 -11.48 0.66 1.03
N SER A 55 -12.73 1.03 1.31
CA SER A 55 -13.15 2.43 1.47
C SER A 55 -12.29 3.24 2.45
N VAL A 56 -11.79 2.63 3.53
CA VAL A 56 -10.92 3.30 4.50
C VAL A 56 -9.55 3.59 3.89
N VAL A 57 -9.00 2.64 3.12
CA VAL A 57 -7.73 2.83 2.39
C VAL A 57 -7.88 3.93 1.34
N VAL A 58 -8.97 3.90 0.57
CA VAL A 58 -9.31 4.91 -0.44
C VAL A 58 -9.42 6.31 0.19
N ALA A 59 -10.09 6.43 1.33
CA ALA A 59 -10.25 7.69 2.04
C ALA A 59 -8.90 8.26 2.50
N VAL A 60 -8.03 7.41 3.07
CA VAL A 60 -6.67 7.81 3.48
C VAL A 60 -5.85 8.22 2.26
N ALA A 61 -5.85 7.44 1.19
CA ALA A 61 -5.11 7.74 -0.03
C ALA A 61 -5.53 9.09 -0.63
N ASN A 62 -6.84 9.34 -0.77
CA ASN A 62 -7.35 10.61 -1.26
C ASN A 62 -7.02 11.80 -0.34
N ALA A 63 -6.86 11.58 0.97
CA ALA A 63 -6.50 12.63 1.91
C ALA A 63 -5.01 12.98 1.85
N VAL A 64 -4.12 12.01 1.63
CA VAL A 64 -2.66 12.22 1.70
C VAL A 64 -1.97 12.36 0.34
N TRP A 65 -2.54 11.81 -0.74
CA TRP A 65 -1.98 11.91 -2.09
C TRP A 65 -2.48 13.17 -2.80
N THR A 66 -1.89 14.31 -2.44
CA THR A 66 -2.11 15.55 -3.19
C THR A 66 -1.50 15.44 -4.60
N PRO A 67 -1.95 16.26 -5.57
CA PRO A 67 -1.35 16.28 -6.90
C PRO A 67 0.17 16.52 -6.88
N GLU A 68 0.65 17.34 -5.94
CA GLU A 68 2.08 17.61 -5.74
C GLU A 68 2.84 16.37 -5.27
N VAL A 69 2.32 15.63 -4.29
CA VAL A 69 2.93 14.39 -3.80
C VAL A 69 3.04 13.36 -4.93
N ILE A 70 1.98 13.20 -5.73
CA ILE A 70 1.96 12.29 -6.88
C ILE A 70 3.01 12.72 -7.92
N ALA A 71 3.08 14.01 -8.23
CA ALA A 71 4.06 14.55 -9.19
C ALA A 71 5.51 14.33 -8.72
N ASN A 72 5.79 14.62 -7.45
CA ASN A 72 7.11 14.42 -6.84
C ASN A 72 7.54 12.94 -6.86
N TYR A 73 6.62 12.03 -6.53
CA TYR A 73 6.90 10.60 -6.60
C TYR A 73 7.23 10.15 -8.03
N LYS A 74 6.43 10.55 -9.02
CA LYS A 74 6.68 10.23 -10.43
C LYS A 74 8.02 10.77 -10.93
N ALA A 75 8.36 12.02 -10.58
CA ALA A 75 9.65 12.61 -10.93
C ALA A 75 10.83 11.82 -10.34
N SER A 76 10.70 11.32 -9.11
CA SER A 76 11.77 10.54 -8.45
C SER A 76 12.05 9.17 -9.10
N GLN A 77 11.11 8.64 -9.89
CA GLN A 77 11.31 7.37 -10.61
C GLN A 77 12.12 7.53 -11.90
N THR A 78 12.16 8.74 -12.48
CA THR A 78 12.82 8.99 -13.77
C THR A 78 14.32 9.28 -13.62
N THR A 79 14.82 9.55 -12.41
CA THR A 79 16.20 10.04 -12.17
C THR A 79 17.29 8.92 -12.17
N THR A 80 16.97 7.66 -12.46
CA THR A 80 17.92 6.54 -12.28
C THR A 80 18.69 6.10 -13.54
N GLU A 81 18.48 6.72 -14.71
CA GLU A 81 19.10 6.26 -15.98
C GLU A 81 19.99 7.30 -16.68
N THR A 82 21.01 7.88 -16.04
CA THR A 82 22.05 8.63 -16.78
C THR A 82 23.42 8.61 -16.09
N GLU A 83 24.05 7.45 -15.93
CA GLU A 83 25.49 7.42 -15.57
C GLU A 83 26.17 6.08 -15.89
N THR A 84 26.23 5.65 -17.16
CA THR A 84 27.21 4.62 -17.58
C THR A 84 27.53 4.70 -19.08
N THR A 85 28.15 5.78 -19.57
CA THR A 85 28.81 5.75 -20.90
C THR A 85 29.93 6.79 -21.01
N ILE A 86 30.96 6.70 -20.18
CA ILE A 86 32.27 7.30 -20.49
C ILE A 86 33.32 6.34 -19.93
N GLU A 87 34.43 6.16 -20.64
CA GLU A 87 35.58 5.28 -20.34
C GLU A 87 35.60 3.89 -21.00
N THR A 88 35.52 3.82 -22.34
CA THR A 88 36.34 2.84 -23.08
C THR A 88 36.67 3.36 -24.49
N GLU A 89 37.48 4.41 -24.59
CA GLU A 89 38.22 4.69 -25.83
C GLU A 89 39.56 5.35 -25.49
N VAL A 90 40.50 4.56 -24.95
CA VAL A 90 41.93 4.81 -25.11
C VAL A 90 42.63 3.44 -25.08
N ILE A 91 43.57 3.28 -26.02
CA ILE A 91 44.56 2.22 -26.25
C ILE A 91 44.10 1.10 -27.21
#